data_AF-A0A0D0AUS4-F1
#
_entry.id   AF-A0A0D0AUS4-F1
#
_cell.length_a   1.000
_cell.length_b   1.000
_cell.length_c   1.000
_cell.angle_alpha   90.00
_cell.angle_beta   90.00
_cell.angle_gamma   90.00
#
_symmetry.space_group_name_H-M   'P 1'
#
loop_
_entity.id
_entity.type
_entity.pdbx_description
1 polymer ?
#
loop_
_entity_poly.entity_id
_entity_poly.type
_entity_poly.pdbx_seq_one_letter_code
_entity_poly.pdbx_strand_id
1 'polypeptide(L)'
;MGAQIVSIISHSYKMLATTNCPSHLVKGVVQPKAGFQTLAEELKCYIMSFLSCRDILRCASVSKALRQTYMTSSELQYIVELDGQQLLPVPGTQNRSPISKRLKLLRDKAHAWFNIDFHSFKTLTVNSYSEQKYVADGHLYLWDQEEDLATIIPIFPKPSQQTIQRNWSPGTLCSVSNSANLDVFLDPAQNLKAVVYQVDHETLSIDLGTLDCDSDHPRAAGRTLYLSGPPGYDNNRVQTTSAKLRGCGRHIALQRSVEVVVDYGAGIYYENMWQLQIWDWQRSTTSNVSPGQKLLIAMTVDS
;
A
#
# COMPACT_ATOMS: atom_id res chain seq x y z
N MET A 1 -5.83 -3.06 20.71
CA MET A 1 -6.24 -1.62 20.67
C MET A 1 -7.31 -1.28 19.62
N GLY A 2 -7.86 -2.23 18.83
CA GLY A 2 -8.86 -1.92 17.79
C GLY A 2 -10.33 -1.85 18.22
N ALA A 3 -10.70 -2.38 19.40
CA ALA A 3 -12.10 -2.43 19.85
C ALA A 3 -12.67 -1.08 20.34
N GLN A 4 -11.82 -0.08 20.59
CA GLN A 4 -12.28 1.23 21.08
C GLN A 4 -12.76 2.17 19.96
N ILE A 5 -12.28 2.04 18.73
CA ILE A 5 -12.55 3.03 17.67
C ILE A 5 -13.97 2.89 17.09
N VAL A 6 -14.49 1.66 16.92
CA VAL A 6 -15.85 1.44 16.41
C VAL A 6 -16.91 1.81 17.46
N SER A 7 -16.61 1.67 18.76
CA SER A 7 -17.51 2.07 19.84
C SER A 7 -17.63 3.61 19.95
N ILE A 8 -16.56 4.36 19.67
CA ILE A 8 -16.57 5.84 19.72
C ILE A 8 -17.49 6.44 18.65
N ILE A 9 -17.57 5.84 17.46
CA ILE A 9 -18.47 6.32 16.41
C ILE A 9 -19.93 6.11 16.80
N SER A 10 -20.28 5.00 17.47
CA SER A 10 -21.66 4.75 17.95
C SER A 10 -22.02 5.58 19.20
N HIS A 11 -21.08 5.78 20.14
CA HIS A 11 -21.32 6.56 21.36
C HIS A 11 -21.41 8.08 21.14
N SER A 12 -20.71 8.62 20.13
CA SER A 12 -20.73 10.06 19.83
C SER A 12 -22.11 10.56 19.35
N TYR A 13 -22.99 9.67 18.87
CA TYR A 13 -24.35 10.04 18.45
C TYR A 13 -25.35 10.23 19.60
N LYS A 14 -25.02 9.81 20.83
CA LYS A 14 -25.93 9.92 21.99
C LYS A 14 -25.76 11.19 22.84
N MET A 15 -24.70 11.99 22.64
CA MET A 15 -24.38 13.13 23.53
C MET A 15 -24.71 14.53 22.97
N LEU A 16 -25.25 14.68 21.76
CA LEU A 16 -25.55 15.98 21.17
C LEU A 16 -27.06 16.18 20.97
N ALA A 17 -27.78 16.35 22.07
CA ALA A 17 -29.13 16.91 22.05
C ALA A 17 -29.40 17.63 23.38
N THR A 18 -29.33 18.97 23.35
CA THR A 18 -30.23 19.94 24.00
C THR A 18 -29.49 21.24 24.36
N THR A 19 -29.57 22.24 23.49
CA THR A 19 -29.44 23.65 23.90
C THR A 19 -30.58 24.44 23.27
N ASN A 20 -31.65 24.62 24.03
CA ASN A 20 -32.70 25.58 23.72
C ASN A 20 -32.20 26.99 24.09
N CYS A 21 -32.11 27.89 23.12
CA CYS A 21 -31.97 29.33 23.38
C CYS A 21 -33.25 30.05 22.93
N PRO A 22 -33.86 30.92 23.78
CA PRO A 22 -35.01 31.73 23.39
C PRO A 22 -34.54 32.98 22.63
N SER A 23 -35.07 33.19 21.43
CA SER A 23 -34.80 34.36 20.60
C SER A 23 -35.89 35.43 20.76
N HIS A 24 -35.48 36.65 21.10
CA HIS A 24 -36.30 37.85 21.10
C HIS A 24 -36.63 38.30 19.67
N LEU A 25 -37.90 38.65 19.46
CA LEU A 25 -38.50 39.05 18.18
C LEU A 25 -38.08 40.46 17.73
N VAL A 26 -37.49 40.57 16.55
CA VAL A 26 -37.51 41.76 15.70
C VAL A 26 -38.11 41.34 14.34
N LYS A 27 -39.34 41.80 14.04
CA LYS A 27 -40.06 41.50 12.79
C LYS A 27 -39.54 42.38 11.65
N GLY A 28 -38.48 41.95 10.97
CA GLY A 28 -38.18 42.37 9.61
C GLY A 28 -38.58 41.26 8.63
N VAL A 29 -39.33 41.57 7.59
CA VAL A 29 -39.67 40.63 6.51
C VAL A 29 -38.41 40.35 5.70
N VAL A 30 -37.58 39.44 6.20
CA VAL A 30 -36.42 38.91 5.47
C VAL A 30 -36.95 37.86 4.52
N GLN A 31 -36.93 38.15 3.21
CA GLN A 31 -37.17 37.12 2.21
C GLN A 31 -36.17 35.98 2.44
N PRO A 32 -36.62 34.72 2.51
CA PRO A 32 -35.72 33.59 2.74
C PRO A 32 -34.77 33.49 1.55
N LYS A 33 -33.51 33.90 1.76
CA LYS A 33 -32.42 33.58 0.82
C LYS A 33 -32.43 32.08 0.61
N ALA A 34 -32.37 31.64 -0.65
CA ALA A 34 -32.26 30.23 -1.00
C ALA A 34 -31.09 29.62 -0.23
N GLY A 35 -31.42 28.88 0.83
CA GLY A 35 -30.44 28.31 1.74
C GLY A 35 -29.89 27.00 1.20
N PHE A 36 -28.77 26.54 1.74
CA PHE A 36 -28.18 25.24 1.37
C PHE A 36 -29.21 24.08 1.41
N GLN A 37 -30.21 24.17 2.28
CA GLN A 37 -31.27 23.16 2.42
C GLN A 37 -32.21 23.07 1.21
N THR A 38 -32.36 24.14 0.42
CA THR A 38 -33.22 24.17 -0.77
C THR A 38 -32.52 23.62 -2.02
N LEU A 39 -31.23 23.28 -1.93
CA LEU A 39 -30.51 22.66 -3.04
C LEU A 39 -31.04 21.25 -3.33
N ALA A 40 -30.88 20.81 -4.58
CA ALA A 40 -31.09 19.43 -4.96
C ALA A 40 -30.13 18.50 -4.18
N GLU A 41 -30.56 17.27 -3.95
CA GLU A 41 -29.86 16.34 -3.06
C GLU A 41 -28.46 15.97 -3.59
N GLU A 42 -28.36 15.84 -4.91
CA GLU A 42 -27.13 15.58 -5.65
C GLU A 42 -26.11 16.71 -5.43
N LEU A 43 -26.58 17.97 -5.42
CA LEU A 43 -25.73 19.13 -5.18
C LEU A 43 -25.26 19.20 -3.73
N LYS A 44 -26.11 18.84 -2.76
CA LYS A 44 -25.70 18.75 -1.36
C LYS A 44 -24.63 17.68 -1.17
N CYS A 45 -24.84 16.50 -1.73
CA CYS A 45 -23.88 15.40 -1.71
C CYS A 45 -22.53 15.84 -2.30
N TYR A 46 -22.58 16.46 -3.49
CA TYR A 46 -21.40 16.95 -4.18
C TYR A 46 -20.65 18.01 -3.38
N ILE A 47 -21.33 18.99 -2.78
CA ILE A 47 -20.67 20.00 -1.94
C ILE A 47 -20.07 19.37 -0.69
N MET A 48 -20.78 18.45 -0.06
CA MET A 48 -20.31 17.75 1.14
C MET A 48 -19.10 16.84 0.86
N SER A 49 -18.91 16.33 -0.36
CA SER A 49 -17.77 15.46 -0.69
C SER A 49 -16.42 16.22 -0.75
N PHE A 50 -16.45 17.55 -0.80
CA PHE A 50 -15.25 18.39 -0.66
C PHE A 50 -14.83 18.66 0.78
N LEU A 51 -15.65 18.27 1.77
CA LEU A 51 -15.37 18.49 3.18
C LEU A 51 -14.50 17.36 3.75
N SER A 52 -13.76 17.67 4.81
CA SER A 52 -13.08 16.64 5.61
C SER A 52 -14.11 15.69 6.24
N CYS A 53 -13.74 14.44 6.52
CA CYS A 53 -14.59 13.48 7.24
C CYS A 53 -15.19 14.09 8.52
N ARG A 54 -14.37 14.81 9.30
CA ARG A 54 -14.80 15.50 10.52
C ARG A 54 -15.87 16.55 10.25
N ASP A 55 -15.75 17.31 9.18
CA ASP A 55 -16.71 18.35 8.83
C ASP A 55 -17.99 17.79 8.21
N ILE A 56 -17.92 16.70 7.44
CA ILE A 56 -19.09 15.93 6.99
C ILE A 56 -19.93 15.49 8.19
N LEU A 57 -19.28 14.87 9.20
CA LEU A 57 -19.96 14.39 10.41
C LEU A 57 -20.55 15.55 11.24
N ARG A 58 -19.85 16.69 11.32
CA ARG A 58 -20.39 17.91 11.95
C ARG A 58 -21.60 18.45 11.19
N CYS A 59 -21.56 18.54 9.87
CA CYS A 59 -22.71 18.96 9.06
C CYS A 59 -23.91 18.03 9.29
N ALA A 60 -23.67 16.72 9.32
CA ALA A 60 -24.71 15.71 9.60
C ALA A 60 -25.28 15.83 11.03
N SER A 61 -24.53 16.34 12.01
CA SER A 61 -25.04 16.54 13.37
C SER A 61 -25.86 17.82 13.54
N VAL A 62 -25.65 18.84 12.69
CA VAL A 62 -26.33 20.14 12.77
C VAL A 62 -27.78 20.10 12.26
N SER A 63 -28.09 19.25 11.28
CA SER A 63 -29.43 19.23 10.66
C SER A 63 -29.89 17.83 10.28
N LYS A 64 -31.18 17.54 10.52
CA LYS A 64 -31.84 16.28 10.09
C LYS A 64 -31.78 16.09 8.58
N ALA A 65 -31.90 17.17 7.80
CA ALA A 65 -31.83 17.10 6.34
C ALA A 65 -30.42 16.68 5.89
N LEU A 66 -29.38 17.27 6.46
CA LEU A 66 -27.98 16.92 6.15
C LEU A 66 -27.61 15.53 6.64
N ARG A 67 -28.14 15.13 7.80
CA ARG A 67 -28.02 13.76 8.28
C ARG A 67 -28.64 12.78 7.28
N GLN A 68 -29.82 13.09 6.75
CA GLN A 68 -30.46 12.25 5.75
C GLN A 68 -29.61 12.15 4.48
N THR A 69 -29.08 13.28 3.99
CA THR A 69 -28.15 13.33 2.85
C THR A 69 -26.95 12.41 3.05
N TYR A 70 -26.32 12.48 4.22
CA TYR A 70 -25.22 11.57 4.58
C TYR A 70 -25.67 10.10 4.57
N MET A 71 -26.81 9.78 5.18
CA MET A 71 -27.31 8.40 5.29
C MET A 71 -27.76 7.79 3.96
N THR A 72 -28.16 8.60 2.98
CA THR A 72 -28.57 8.13 1.65
C THR A 72 -27.42 8.13 0.63
N SER A 73 -26.37 8.92 0.86
CA SER A 73 -25.22 8.99 -0.04
C SER A 73 -24.17 7.92 0.27
N SER A 74 -24.01 6.96 -0.65
CA SER A 74 -22.92 5.98 -0.57
C SER A 74 -21.53 6.64 -0.68
N GLU A 75 -21.43 7.78 -1.37
CA GLU A 75 -20.17 8.53 -1.52
C GLU A 75 -19.72 9.16 -0.21
N LEU A 76 -20.62 9.86 0.48
CA LEU A 76 -20.29 10.47 1.77
C LEU A 76 -19.96 9.41 2.83
N GLN A 77 -20.72 8.31 2.86
CA GLN A 77 -20.40 7.17 3.74
C GLN A 77 -19.04 6.56 3.40
N TYR A 78 -18.72 6.42 2.12
CA TYR A 78 -17.45 5.86 1.68
C TYR A 78 -16.25 6.73 2.07
N ILE A 79 -16.35 8.06 1.92
CA ILE A 79 -15.31 9.00 2.35
C ILE A 79 -15.08 8.89 3.86
N VAL A 80 -16.16 8.94 4.65
CA VAL A 80 -16.08 8.88 6.11
C VAL A 80 -15.53 7.54 6.60
N GLU A 81 -15.93 6.42 6.00
CA GLU A 81 -15.45 5.10 6.42
C GLU A 81 -14.01 4.80 5.98
N LEU A 82 -13.59 5.30 4.82
CA LEU A 82 -12.18 5.24 4.41
C LEU A 82 -11.30 5.99 5.41
N ASP A 83 -11.66 7.24 5.71
CA ASP A 83 -10.91 8.08 6.64
C ASP A 83 -10.89 7.50 8.06
N GLY A 84 -12.03 6.97 8.52
CA GLY A 84 -12.13 6.27 9.81
C GLY A 84 -11.25 5.03 9.92
N GLN A 85 -10.84 4.42 8.80
CA GLN A 85 -9.90 3.31 8.73
C GLN A 85 -8.47 3.75 8.35
N GLN A 86 -8.19 5.06 8.29
CA GLN A 86 -6.91 5.63 7.83
C GLN A 86 -6.52 5.18 6.41
N LEU A 87 -7.51 4.91 5.57
CA LEU A 87 -7.33 4.48 4.19
C LEU A 87 -7.51 5.67 3.25
N LEU A 88 -6.73 5.66 2.16
CA LEU A 88 -6.86 6.66 1.11
C LEU A 88 -7.70 6.12 -0.05
N PRO A 89 -8.54 6.97 -0.69
CA PRO A 89 -9.19 6.60 -1.93
C PRO A 89 -8.11 6.34 -3.00
N VAL A 90 -8.21 5.20 -3.69
CA VAL A 90 -7.25 4.83 -4.75
C VAL A 90 -7.31 5.87 -5.88
N PRO A 91 -6.23 6.64 -6.13
CA PRO A 91 -6.20 7.63 -7.21
C PRO A 91 -6.14 6.95 -8.59
N GLY A 92 -6.76 7.55 -9.60
CA GLY A 92 -6.53 7.17 -11.00
C GLY A 92 -7.13 5.84 -11.47
N THR A 93 -7.81 5.08 -10.61
CA THR A 93 -8.77 4.08 -11.10
C THR A 93 -9.99 4.85 -11.59
N GLN A 94 -10.08 5.11 -12.90
CA GLN A 94 -11.37 5.44 -13.51
C GLN A 94 -12.31 4.28 -13.16
N ASN A 95 -13.16 4.54 -12.17
CA ASN A 95 -13.84 3.58 -11.33
C ASN A 95 -14.80 2.72 -12.16
N ARG A 96 -14.38 1.51 -12.55
CA ARG A 96 -15.34 0.52 -13.11
C ARG A 96 -16.36 0.06 -12.08
N SER A 97 -16.06 0.20 -10.79
CA SER A 97 -16.94 -0.24 -9.70
C SER A 97 -17.74 0.94 -9.12
N PRO A 98 -19.09 0.85 -9.06
CA PRO A 98 -19.91 1.82 -8.37
C PRO A 98 -19.47 2.01 -6.91
N ILE A 99 -19.56 3.26 -6.40
CA ILE A 99 -19.17 3.62 -5.04
C ILE A 99 -19.86 2.74 -3.99
N SER A 100 -21.13 2.41 -4.18
CA SER A 100 -21.88 1.51 -3.30
C SER A 100 -21.25 0.12 -3.18
N LYS A 101 -20.72 -0.44 -4.29
CA LYS A 101 -19.98 -1.71 -4.26
C LYS A 101 -18.65 -1.58 -3.52
N ARG A 102 -17.95 -0.44 -3.68
CA ARG A 102 -16.69 -0.17 -2.97
C ARG A 102 -16.92 -0.01 -1.46
N LEU A 103 -17.95 0.71 -1.06
CA LEU A 103 -18.37 0.84 0.33
C LEU A 103 -18.74 -0.52 0.93
N LYS A 104 -19.52 -1.33 0.19
CA LYS A 104 -19.82 -2.70 0.63
C LYS A 104 -18.56 -3.52 0.84
N LEU A 105 -17.63 -3.52 -0.13
CA LEU A 105 -16.36 -4.22 -0.01
C LEU A 105 -15.53 -3.74 1.19
N LEU A 106 -15.49 -2.43 1.45
CA LEU A 106 -14.80 -1.85 2.59
C LEU A 106 -15.39 -2.38 3.92
N ARG A 107 -16.72 -2.36 4.05
CA ARG A 107 -17.43 -2.89 5.23
C ARG A 107 -17.22 -4.39 5.38
N ASP A 108 -17.33 -5.16 4.30
CA ASP A 108 -17.13 -6.61 4.31
C ASP A 108 -15.70 -6.95 4.77
N LYS A 109 -14.69 -6.20 4.30
CA LYS A 109 -13.30 -6.36 4.74
C LYS A 109 -13.09 -5.98 6.19
N ALA A 110 -13.61 -4.82 6.62
CA ALA A 110 -13.52 -4.40 8.03
C ALA A 110 -14.20 -5.44 8.94
N HIS A 111 -15.40 -5.90 8.56
CA HIS A 111 -16.11 -6.94 9.28
C HIS A 111 -15.32 -8.25 9.32
N ALA A 112 -14.76 -8.69 8.20
CA ALA A 112 -13.92 -9.89 8.16
C ALA A 112 -12.71 -9.76 9.10
N TRP A 113 -12.09 -8.58 9.14
CA TRP A 113 -10.95 -8.29 10.02
C TRP A 113 -11.29 -8.33 11.50
N PHE A 114 -12.43 -7.75 11.90
CA PHE A 114 -12.87 -7.74 13.29
C PHE A 114 -13.47 -9.07 13.76
N ASN A 115 -13.92 -9.92 12.83
CA ASN A 115 -14.46 -11.24 13.13
C ASN A 115 -13.50 -12.38 12.72
N ILE A 116 -12.19 -12.11 12.67
CA ILE A 116 -11.22 -13.19 12.52
C ILE A 116 -11.35 -14.10 13.73
N ASP A 117 -11.79 -15.33 13.47
CA ASP A 117 -11.83 -16.38 14.47
C ASP A 117 -10.42 -16.94 14.68
N PHE A 118 -9.80 -16.54 15.78
CA PHE A 118 -8.49 -17.04 16.20
C PHE A 118 -8.56 -18.44 16.84
N HIS A 119 -9.71 -19.14 16.85
CA HIS A 119 -9.79 -20.47 17.46
C HIS A 119 -9.12 -21.59 16.66
N SER A 120 -8.72 -21.33 15.40
CA SER A 120 -7.92 -22.27 14.61
C SER A 120 -6.51 -21.75 14.38
N PHE A 121 -5.53 -22.46 14.92
CA PHE A 121 -4.11 -22.25 14.61
C PHE A 121 -3.56 -23.51 13.96
N LYS A 122 -2.75 -23.33 12.92
CA LYS A 122 -1.98 -24.41 12.32
C LYS A 122 -0.51 -24.07 12.50
N THR A 123 0.19 -24.86 13.31
CA THR A 123 1.64 -24.77 13.41
C THR A 123 2.26 -25.40 12.18
N LEU A 124 3.06 -24.63 11.46
CA LEU A 124 3.89 -25.13 10.36
C LEU A 124 5.31 -25.28 10.88
N THR A 125 5.82 -26.52 10.91
CA THR A 125 7.23 -26.77 11.20
C THR A 125 8.03 -26.48 9.95
N VAL A 126 8.87 -25.45 10.02
CA VAL A 126 9.78 -25.07 8.94
C VAL A 126 11.18 -25.56 9.34
N ASN A 127 11.75 -26.47 8.56
CA ASN A 127 13.05 -27.09 8.85
C ASN A 127 14.27 -26.23 8.45
N SER A 128 14.07 -24.96 8.10
CA SER A 128 15.13 -24.07 7.60
C SER A 128 15.28 -22.84 8.51
N TYR A 129 16.53 -22.46 8.75
CA TYR A 129 16.93 -21.21 9.40
C TYR A 129 16.83 -20.01 8.45
N SER A 130 15.80 -19.96 7.61
CA SER A 130 15.56 -18.80 6.73
C SER A 130 15.57 -17.49 7.52
N GLU A 131 16.41 -16.57 7.10
CA GLU A 131 16.52 -15.24 7.70
C GLU A 131 15.28 -14.40 7.41
N GLN A 132 14.67 -14.62 6.23
CA GLN A 132 13.54 -13.84 5.77
C GLN A 132 12.27 -14.68 5.72
N LYS A 133 11.27 -14.24 6.50
CA LYS A 133 9.95 -14.85 6.59
C LYS A 133 8.91 -13.77 6.49
N TYR A 134 7.95 -13.93 5.59
CA TYR A 134 6.77 -13.09 5.55
C TYR A 134 5.55 -13.87 5.09
N VAL A 135 4.37 -13.33 5.38
CA VAL A 135 3.09 -13.90 4.95
C VAL A 135 2.39 -12.89 4.06
N ALA A 136 2.00 -13.32 2.87
CA ALA A 136 1.25 -12.50 1.92
C ALA A 136 0.30 -13.38 1.12
N ASP A 137 -0.92 -12.90 0.89
CA ASP A 137 -1.97 -13.59 0.13
C ASP A 137 -2.17 -15.06 0.54
N GLY A 138 -2.06 -15.32 1.83
CA GLY A 138 -2.26 -16.64 2.43
C GLY A 138 -1.15 -17.65 2.15
N HIS A 139 0.01 -17.20 1.70
CA HIS A 139 1.22 -17.99 1.55
C HIS A 139 2.30 -17.52 2.53
N LEU A 140 3.07 -18.48 3.05
CA LEU A 140 4.29 -18.26 3.81
C LEU A 140 5.45 -18.30 2.84
N TYR A 141 6.23 -17.24 2.83
CA TYR A 141 7.45 -17.13 2.04
C TYR A 141 8.62 -17.29 2.98
N LEU A 142 9.53 -18.16 2.58
CA LEU A 142 10.77 -18.43 3.26
C LEU A 142 11.88 -18.18 2.26
N TRP A 143 12.82 -17.31 2.61
CA TRP A 143 14.03 -17.12 1.80
C TRP A 143 15.25 -17.14 2.71
N ASP A 144 16.21 -17.94 2.30
CA ASP A 144 17.52 -18.10 2.89
C ASP A 144 18.53 -17.53 1.90
N GLN A 145 19.12 -16.39 2.27
CA GLN A 145 20.04 -15.66 1.40
C GLN A 145 21.39 -16.38 1.26
N GLU A 146 21.86 -17.03 2.32
CA GLU A 146 23.16 -17.71 2.32
C GLU A 146 23.13 -18.96 1.43
N GLU A 147 22.05 -19.74 1.52
CA GLU A 147 21.86 -20.96 0.74
C GLU A 147 21.14 -20.72 -0.61
N ASP A 148 20.71 -19.49 -0.87
CA ASP A 148 19.88 -19.10 -2.01
C ASP A 148 18.64 -20.01 -2.19
N LEU A 149 18.01 -20.37 -1.07
CA LEU A 149 16.82 -21.23 -1.04
C LEU A 149 15.57 -20.37 -0.84
N ALA A 150 14.61 -20.48 -1.75
CA ALA A 150 13.27 -19.91 -1.54
C ALA A 150 12.21 -20.99 -1.53
N THR A 151 11.21 -20.83 -0.66
CA THR A 151 10.06 -21.72 -0.61
C THR A 151 8.77 -20.91 -0.41
N ILE A 152 7.74 -21.26 -1.18
CA ILE A 152 6.38 -20.77 -1.01
C ILE A 152 5.53 -21.92 -0.46
N ILE A 153 4.95 -21.70 0.71
CA ILE A 153 4.09 -22.67 1.39
C ILE A 153 2.68 -22.08 1.53
N PRO A 154 1.64 -22.70 0.96
CA PRO A 154 0.27 -22.26 1.19
C PRO A 154 -0.14 -22.48 2.65
N ILE A 155 -0.58 -21.43 3.34
CA ILE A 155 -1.01 -21.48 4.75
C ILE A 155 -2.51 -21.78 4.83
N PHE A 156 -3.30 -21.16 3.96
CA PHE A 156 -4.75 -21.29 3.99
C PHE A 156 -5.25 -22.23 2.88
N PRO A 157 -6.11 -23.20 3.20
CA PRO A 157 -6.84 -23.97 2.20
C PRO A 157 -7.92 -23.06 1.60
N LYS A 158 -7.60 -22.28 0.56
CA LYS A 158 -8.63 -21.59 -0.23
C LYS A 158 -8.90 -22.32 -1.54
N PRO A 159 -10.16 -22.58 -1.93
CA PRO A 159 -10.49 -23.47 -3.05
C PRO A 159 -10.45 -22.83 -4.46
N SER A 160 -10.00 -21.57 -4.61
CA SER A 160 -10.22 -20.83 -5.87
C SER A 160 -9.06 -19.98 -6.40
N GLN A 161 -7.92 -19.92 -5.70
CA GLN A 161 -6.70 -19.30 -6.22
C GLN A 161 -5.66 -20.38 -6.49
N GLN A 162 -4.80 -20.17 -7.48
CA GLN A 162 -3.70 -21.06 -7.79
C GLN A 162 -2.84 -21.22 -6.53
N THR A 163 -2.89 -22.41 -5.93
CA THR A 163 -2.02 -22.78 -4.82
C THR A 163 -0.63 -23.03 -5.37
N ILE A 164 0.20 -21.99 -5.41
CA ILE A 164 1.59 -22.11 -5.86
C ILE A 164 2.40 -22.62 -4.68
N GLN A 165 2.79 -23.89 -4.74
CA GLN A 165 3.82 -24.45 -3.88
C GLN A 165 5.08 -24.62 -4.72
N ARG A 166 6.17 -23.98 -4.31
CA ARG A 166 7.43 -24.05 -5.05
C ARG A 166 8.61 -24.02 -4.10
N ASN A 167 9.63 -24.78 -4.46
CA ASN A 167 10.93 -24.80 -3.82
C ASN A 167 11.98 -24.57 -4.90
N TRP A 168 12.77 -23.52 -4.76
CA TRP A 168 13.90 -23.24 -5.66
C TRP A 168 15.17 -23.82 -5.04
N SER A 169 15.93 -24.57 -5.83
CA SER A 169 17.25 -25.04 -5.42
C SER A 169 18.28 -23.89 -5.43
N PRO A 170 19.39 -24.02 -4.70
CA PRO A 170 20.43 -22.99 -4.64
C PRO A 170 20.88 -22.55 -6.03
N GLY A 171 20.99 -21.25 -6.27
CA GLY A 171 21.45 -20.67 -7.53
C GLY A 171 20.43 -20.69 -8.67
N THR A 172 19.18 -21.11 -8.43
CA THR A 172 18.13 -21.14 -9.47
C THR A 172 17.15 -19.97 -9.40
N LEU A 173 17.22 -19.14 -8.35
CA LEU A 173 16.33 -18.00 -8.19
C LEU A 173 16.58 -16.93 -9.27
N CYS A 174 17.85 -16.66 -9.54
CA CYS A 174 18.34 -15.80 -10.61
C CYS A 174 19.04 -16.63 -11.68
N SER A 175 18.72 -16.36 -12.95
CA SER A 175 19.38 -17.04 -14.08
C SER A 175 20.80 -16.54 -14.37
N VAL A 176 21.22 -15.46 -13.73
CA VAL A 176 22.53 -14.83 -13.98
C VAL A 176 23.59 -15.56 -13.16
N SER A 177 24.54 -16.18 -13.85
CA SER A 177 25.65 -16.87 -13.19
C SER A 177 26.57 -15.87 -12.48
N ASN A 178 27.09 -16.26 -11.31
CA ASN A 178 27.99 -15.47 -10.47
C ASN A 178 27.41 -14.18 -9.89
N SER A 179 26.08 -14.03 -9.85
CA SER A 179 25.44 -12.90 -9.16
C SER A 179 25.14 -13.22 -7.70
N ALA A 180 25.23 -12.21 -6.83
CA ALA A 180 24.74 -12.32 -5.45
C ALA A 180 23.29 -11.83 -5.38
N ASN A 181 22.37 -12.68 -4.91
CA ASN A 181 20.98 -12.29 -4.66
C ASN A 181 20.91 -11.47 -3.37
N LEU A 182 20.28 -10.29 -3.45
CA LEU A 182 20.19 -9.36 -2.32
C LEU A 182 18.81 -9.32 -1.66
N ASP A 183 17.74 -9.51 -2.43
CA ASP A 183 16.37 -9.64 -1.93
C ASP A 183 15.48 -10.32 -2.97
N VAL A 184 14.38 -10.92 -2.51
CA VAL A 184 13.39 -11.61 -3.34
C VAL A 184 11.98 -11.18 -2.95
N PHE A 185 11.23 -10.72 -3.95
CA PHE A 185 9.81 -10.41 -3.81
C PHE A 185 8.97 -11.42 -4.61
N LEU A 186 7.93 -11.96 -3.97
CA LEU A 186 7.06 -13.00 -4.53
C LEU A 186 5.59 -12.58 -4.36
N ASP A 187 4.83 -12.60 -5.45
CA ASP A 187 3.40 -12.29 -5.49
C ASP A 187 2.62 -13.36 -6.30
N PRO A 188 2.10 -14.41 -5.62
CA PRO A 188 1.27 -15.45 -6.22
C PRO A 188 -0.03 -14.95 -6.82
N ALA A 189 -0.61 -13.85 -6.30
CA ALA A 189 -1.84 -13.30 -6.86
C ALA A 189 -1.61 -12.77 -8.28
N GLN A 190 -0.38 -12.38 -8.60
CA GLN A 190 0.03 -11.92 -9.93
C GLN A 190 0.88 -12.93 -10.69
N ASN A 191 1.19 -14.09 -10.11
CA ASN A 191 2.19 -15.04 -10.62
C ASN A 191 3.55 -14.36 -10.87
N LEU A 192 3.98 -13.45 -10.00
CA LEU A 192 5.15 -12.60 -10.18
C LEU A 192 6.26 -12.97 -9.19
N LYS A 193 7.46 -13.19 -9.72
CA LYS A 193 8.73 -13.25 -9.00
C LYS A 193 9.56 -12.03 -9.40
N ALA A 194 10.15 -11.35 -8.43
CA ALA A 194 11.14 -10.33 -8.67
C ALA A 194 12.37 -10.58 -7.78
N VAL A 195 13.54 -10.70 -8.40
CA VAL A 195 14.80 -10.99 -7.69
C VAL A 195 15.75 -9.82 -7.94
N VAL A 196 16.18 -9.14 -6.87
CA VAL A 196 17.27 -8.17 -6.98
C VAL A 196 18.59 -8.88 -6.78
N TYR A 197 19.49 -8.70 -7.73
CA TYR A 197 20.81 -9.32 -7.74
C TYR A 197 21.88 -8.33 -8.17
N GLN A 198 23.10 -8.67 -7.81
CA GLN A 198 24.30 -7.90 -8.09
C GLN A 198 25.21 -8.68 -9.03
N VAL A 199 25.50 -8.14 -10.22
CA VAL A 199 26.35 -8.79 -11.24
C VAL A 199 27.83 -8.45 -11.03
N ASP A 200 28.10 -7.20 -10.68
CA ASP A 200 29.42 -6.67 -10.36
C ASP A 200 29.30 -5.73 -9.15
N HIS A 201 30.40 -5.11 -8.71
CA HIS A 201 30.37 -4.25 -7.51
C HIS A 201 29.46 -3.02 -7.62
N GLU A 202 28.96 -2.69 -8.82
CA GLU A 202 28.29 -1.41 -9.11
C GLU A 202 26.85 -1.59 -9.62
N THR A 203 26.58 -2.69 -10.34
CA THR A 203 25.37 -2.91 -11.12
C THR A 203 24.40 -3.81 -10.38
N LEU A 204 23.30 -3.19 -9.92
CA LEU A 204 22.12 -3.90 -9.45
C LEU A 204 21.09 -4.01 -10.56
N SER A 205 20.50 -5.20 -10.67
CA SER A 205 19.42 -5.49 -11.59
C SER A 205 18.29 -6.21 -10.85
N ILE A 206 17.06 -6.04 -11.34
CA ILE A 206 15.90 -6.77 -10.84
C ILE A 206 15.35 -7.61 -11.97
N ASP A 207 15.44 -8.93 -11.86
CA ASP A 207 14.84 -9.85 -12.83
C ASP A 207 13.40 -10.14 -12.43
N LEU A 208 12.50 -10.02 -13.41
CA LEU A 208 11.08 -10.28 -13.31
C LEU A 208 10.76 -11.59 -14.03
N GLY A 209 10.12 -12.51 -13.31
CA GLY A 209 9.73 -13.80 -13.84
C GLY A 209 8.39 -14.27 -13.32
N THR A 210 7.95 -15.42 -13.81
CA THR A 210 6.78 -16.11 -13.29
C THR A 210 7.12 -17.02 -12.11
N LEU A 211 6.16 -17.22 -11.21
CA LEU A 211 6.34 -18.14 -10.08
C LEU A 211 6.08 -19.60 -10.46
N ASP A 212 5.37 -19.88 -11.54
CA ASP A 212 4.96 -21.23 -11.97
C ASP A 212 5.92 -21.89 -12.96
N CYS A 213 6.60 -21.13 -13.82
CA CYS A 213 7.50 -21.71 -14.84
C CYS A 213 8.91 -21.08 -14.92
N ASP A 214 9.27 -20.15 -14.02
CA ASP A 214 10.56 -19.41 -14.08
C ASP A 214 10.81 -18.76 -15.46
N SER A 215 9.75 -18.47 -16.23
CA SER A 215 9.86 -17.79 -17.51
C SER A 215 9.74 -16.27 -17.32
N ASP A 216 10.01 -15.53 -18.39
CA ASP A 216 9.70 -14.10 -18.43
C ASP A 216 8.21 -13.87 -18.12
N HIS A 217 7.92 -12.87 -17.30
CA HIS A 217 6.55 -12.58 -16.89
C HIS A 217 5.76 -11.94 -18.06
N PRO A 218 4.64 -12.54 -18.53
CA PRO A 218 3.99 -12.11 -19.78
C PRO A 218 3.40 -10.70 -19.73
N ARG A 219 3.15 -10.16 -18.54
CA ARG A 219 2.66 -8.79 -18.32
C ARG A 219 3.77 -7.77 -18.06
N ALA A 220 5.02 -8.20 -17.92
CA ALA A 220 6.12 -7.28 -17.65
C ALA A 220 6.51 -6.57 -18.95
N ALA A 221 6.83 -5.29 -18.86
CA ALA A 221 7.30 -4.54 -20.03
C ALA A 221 8.73 -4.94 -20.45
N GLY A 222 9.45 -5.65 -19.58
CA GLY A 222 10.74 -6.29 -19.87
C GLY A 222 11.09 -7.31 -18.80
N ARG A 223 12.07 -8.16 -19.09
CA ARG A 223 12.59 -9.15 -18.15
C ARG A 223 13.33 -8.50 -16.98
N THR A 224 14.12 -7.48 -17.24
CA THR A 224 15.01 -6.88 -16.24
C THR A 224 14.66 -5.41 -16.05
N LEU A 225 14.54 -4.98 -14.80
CA LEU A 225 14.48 -3.57 -14.43
C LEU A 225 15.89 -3.10 -14.06
N TYR A 226 16.32 -2.04 -14.71
CA TYR A 226 17.62 -1.42 -14.46
C TYR A 226 17.49 -0.31 -13.42
N LEU A 227 18.44 -0.28 -12.49
CA LEU A 227 18.57 0.80 -11.54
C LEU A 227 19.18 2.04 -12.20
N SER A 228 18.72 3.21 -11.79
CA SER A 228 19.44 4.44 -12.06
C SER A 228 20.54 4.63 -11.00
N GLY A 229 21.73 5.04 -11.44
CA GLY A 229 22.80 5.47 -10.53
C GLY A 229 22.33 6.58 -9.57
N PRO A 230 22.96 6.71 -8.39
CA PRO A 230 22.65 7.82 -7.48
C PRO A 230 22.99 9.14 -8.18
N PRO A 231 22.05 10.11 -8.24
CA PRO A 231 22.25 11.34 -8.98
C PRO A 231 23.43 12.13 -8.39
N GLY A 232 24.35 12.59 -9.27
CA GLY A 232 25.50 13.42 -8.87
C GLY A 232 26.76 12.65 -8.47
N TYR A 233 26.76 11.32 -8.59
CA TYR A 233 27.87 10.45 -8.19
C TYR A 233 28.38 9.55 -9.33
N ASP A 234 28.22 9.98 -10.59
CA ASP A 234 28.55 9.17 -11.78
C ASP A 234 30.04 8.77 -11.86
N ASN A 235 30.94 9.49 -11.17
CA ASN A 235 32.38 9.23 -11.15
C ASN A 235 32.87 8.56 -9.85
N ASN A 236 31.99 8.36 -8.87
CA ASN A 236 32.36 7.83 -7.57
C ASN A 236 32.19 6.32 -7.54
N ARG A 237 33.01 5.64 -6.74
CA ARG A 237 32.76 4.23 -6.45
C ARG A 237 31.58 4.14 -5.49
N VAL A 238 30.56 3.41 -5.93
CA VAL A 238 29.30 3.26 -5.23
C VAL A 238 29.13 1.79 -4.89
N GLN A 239 29.12 1.46 -3.60
CA GLN A 239 28.90 0.10 -3.13
C GLN A 239 27.53 -0.02 -2.47
N THR A 240 26.71 -0.98 -2.92
CA THR A 240 25.46 -1.29 -2.22
C THR A 240 25.77 -2.17 -1.01
N THR A 241 25.35 -1.72 0.18
CA THR A 241 25.54 -2.47 1.44
C THR A 241 24.31 -3.28 1.83
N SER A 242 23.12 -2.85 1.40
CA SER A 242 21.88 -3.62 1.54
C SER A 242 20.87 -3.20 0.49
N ALA A 243 19.98 -4.11 0.10
CA ALA A 243 18.87 -3.84 -0.79
C ALA A 243 17.60 -4.53 -0.26
N LYS A 244 16.46 -3.88 -0.49
CA LYS A 244 15.16 -4.34 -0.02
C LYS A 244 14.11 -4.08 -1.09
N LEU A 245 13.49 -5.15 -1.56
CA LEU A 245 12.52 -5.17 -2.64
C LEU A 245 11.11 -5.31 -2.06
N ARG A 246 10.17 -4.50 -2.54
CA ARG A 246 8.76 -4.55 -2.15
C ARG A 246 7.89 -4.38 -3.39
N GLY A 247 6.75 -5.05 -3.43
CA GLY A 247 5.79 -4.90 -4.52
C GLY A 247 4.38 -4.62 -4.01
N CYS A 248 3.62 -3.86 -4.79
CA CYS A 248 2.21 -3.59 -4.55
C CYS A 248 1.48 -3.38 -5.88
N GLY A 249 0.64 -4.35 -6.26
CA GLY A 249 -0.05 -4.31 -7.54
C GLY A 249 0.95 -4.26 -8.70
N ARG A 250 0.81 -3.25 -9.56
CA ARG A 250 1.70 -3.03 -10.72
C ARG A 250 3.02 -2.35 -10.39
N HIS A 251 3.28 -2.01 -9.12
CA HIS A 251 4.49 -1.29 -8.75
C HIS A 251 5.46 -2.18 -7.98
N ILE A 252 6.74 -2.04 -8.29
CA ILE A 252 7.85 -2.59 -7.52
C ILE A 252 8.68 -1.41 -7.01
N ALA A 253 9.13 -1.48 -5.76
CA ALA A 253 9.98 -0.51 -5.12
C ALA A 253 11.25 -1.21 -4.62
N LEU A 254 12.40 -0.61 -4.89
CA LEU A 254 13.68 -1.02 -4.32
C LEU A 254 14.19 0.11 -3.43
N GLN A 255 14.34 -0.21 -2.16
CA GLN A 255 15.13 0.59 -1.23
C GLN A 255 16.53 -0.02 -1.16
N ARG A 256 17.58 0.79 -1.30
CA ARG A 256 18.95 0.33 -1.07
C ARG A 256 19.73 1.30 -0.19
N SER A 257 20.64 0.74 0.59
CA SER A 257 21.65 1.48 1.33
C SER A 257 22.95 1.42 0.53
N VAL A 258 23.60 2.56 0.39
CA VAL A 258 24.71 2.77 -0.52
C VAL A 258 25.81 3.48 0.24
N GLU A 259 27.01 2.93 0.17
CA GLU A 259 28.23 3.57 0.64
C GLU A 259 28.94 4.17 -0.56
N VAL A 260 29.12 5.49 -0.54
CA VAL A 260 29.79 6.24 -1.61
C VAL A 260 31.19 6.60 -1.14
N VAL A 261 32.18 6.21 -1.94
CA VAL A 261 33.57 6.57 -1.71
C VAL A 261 33.83 7.90 -2.43
N VAL A 262 34.17 8.94 -1.67
CA VAL A 262 34.48 10.28 -2.18
C VAL A 262 35.96 10.58 -1.96
N ASP A 263 36.67 10.86 -3.05
CA ASP A 263 38.07 11.30 -3.02
C ASP A 263 38.11 12.83 -3.19
N TYR A 264 38.50 13.53 -2.13
CA TYR A 264 38.66 14.99 -2.15
C TYR A 264 40.12 15.42 -2.41
N GLY A 265 40.99 14.51 -2.82
CA GLY A 265 42.43 14.74 -3.00
C GLY A 265 43.23 14.86 -1.69
N ALA A 266 42.57 15.19 -0.57
CA ALA A 266 43.14 15.23 0.77
C ALA A 266 42.93 13.91 1.56
N GLY A 267 42.11 13.00 1.04
CA GLY A 267 41.76 11.74 1.69
C GLY A 267 40.52 11.09 1.10
N ILE A 268 40.30 9.83 1.48
CA ILE A 268 39.12 9.04 1.11
C ILE A 268 38.08 9.14 2.22
N TYR A 269 36.85 9.49 1.86
CA TYR A 269 35.71 9.59 2.78
C TYR A 269 34.59 8.65 2.35
N TYR A 270 33.84 8.14 3.32
CA TYR A 270 32.71 7.25 3.10
C TYR A 270 31.42 7.97 3.50
N GLU A 271 30.52 8.15 2.53
CA GLU A 271 29.19 8.71 2.76
C GLU A 271 28.15 7.60 2.68
N ASN A 272 27.37 7.44 3.75
CA ASN A 272 26.25 6.51 3.76
C ASN A 272 24.98 7.22 3.27
N MET A 273 24.38 6.69 2.23
CA MET A 273 23.15 7.18 1.63
C MET A 273 22.12 6.06 1.49
N TRP A 274 20.87 6.43 1.31
CA TRP A 274 19.83 5.51 0.88
C TRP A 274 19.16 6.03 -0.38
N GLN A 275 18.71 5.13 -1.23
CA GLN A 275 17.97 5.44 -2.45
C GLN A 275 16.70 4.60 -2.50
N LEU A 276 15.59 5.23 -2.91
CA LEU A 276 14.34 4.55 -3.21
C LEU A 276 14.01 4.79 -4.68
N GLN A 277 13.84 3.71 -5.42
CA GLN A 277 13.38 3.76 -6.80
C GLN A 277 12.12 2.90 -6.94
N ILE A 278 11.17 3.37 -7.73
CA ILE A 278 9.88 2.72 -7.94
C ILE A 278 9.64 2.57 -9.44
N TRP A 279 9.16 1.39 -9.84
CA TRP A 279 8.84 1.04 -11.21
C TRP A 279 7.35 0.68 -11.32
N ASP A 280 6.69 1.11 -12.39
CA ASP A 280 5.52 0.40 -12.93
C ASP A 280 6.07 -0.73 -13.83
N TRP A 281 6.16 -1.93 -13.27
CA TRP A 281 6.85 -3.06 -13.91
C TRP A 281 6.12 -3.56 -15.18
N GLN A 282 4.85 -3.19 -15.36
CA GLN A 282 4.07 -3.48 -16.57
C GLN A 282 4.31 -2.49 -17.69
N ARG A 283 4.92 -1.34 -17.40
CA ARG A 283 5.16 -0.25 -18.37
C ARG A 283 6.63 0.16 -18.50
N SER A 284 7.51 -0.39 -17.66
CA SER A 284 8.93 -0.01 -17.56
C SER A 284 9.17 1.48 -17.29
N THR A 285 8.19 2.18 -16.71
CA THR A 285 8.37 3.57 -16.28
C THR A 285 8.92 3.63 -14.87
N THR A 286 9.91 4.48 -14.63
CA THR A 286 10.61 4.59 -13.35
C THR A 286 10.41 5.97 -12.73
N SER A 287 10.42 6.04 -11.41
CA SER A 287 10.51 7.29 -10.65
C SER A 287 11.59 7.16 -9.59
N ASN A 288 12.53 8.11 -9.59
CA ASN A 288 13.65 8.15 -8.66
C ASN A 288 13.38 9.14 -7.52
N VAL A 289 13.80 8.78 -6.32
CA VAL A 289 13.62 9.58 -5.10
C VAL A 289 14.95 9.64 -4.38
N SER A 290 15.50 10.85 -4.23
CA SER A 290 16.77 11.07 -3.53
C SER A 290 16.55 11.66 -2.14
N PRO A 291 17.50 11.46 -1.20
CA PRO A 291 17.50 12.15 0.08
C PRO A 291 17.39 13.67 -0.13
N GLY A 292 16.40 14.31 0.51
CA GLY A 292 16.12 15.75 0.37
C GLY A 292 14.86 16.08 -0.43
N GLN A 293 14.32 15.15 -1.22
CA GLN A 293 12.99 15.30 -1.82
C GLN A 293 11.92 14.79 -0.85
N LYS A 294 11.01 15.67 -0.42
CA LYS A 294 9.80 15.26 0.31
C LYS A 294 8.90 14.52 -0.66
N LEU A 295 8.97 13.19 -0.63
CA LEU A 295 8.02 12.36 -1.34
C LEU A 295 6.97 11.83 -0.37
N LEU A 296 5.74 12.27 -0.56
CA LEU A 296 4.60 11.77 0.19
C LEU A 296 4.13 10.46 -0.44
N ILE A 297 4.87 9.37 -0.20
CA ILE A 297 4.41 8.02 -0.58
C ILE A 297 3.76 7.39 0.65
N ALA A 298 2.43 7.35 0.65
CA ALA A 298 1.67 6.50 1.55
C ALA A 298 1.74 5.05 1.01
N MET A 299 2.85 4.36 1.30
CA MET A 299 2.87 2.90 1.28
C MET A 299 2.53 2.45 2.70
N THR A 300 1.28 2.02 2.91
CA THR A 300 0.92 1.26 4.12
C THR A 300 1.66 -0.08 4.04
N VAL A 301 2.78 -0.17 4.74
CA VAL A 301 3.47 -1.43 4.98
C VAL A 301 2.79 -2.03 6.20
N ASP A 302 1.93 -3.02 5.98
CA ASP A 302 1.43 -3.85 7.08
C ASP A 302 2.61 -4.66 7.64
N SER A 303 2.86 -4.48 8.94
CA SER A 303 3.86 -5.18 9.74
C SER A 303 3.28 -6.41 10.43
#